data_AF-A0A1Y1MN95-F1
#
_entry.id   AF-A0A1Y1MN95-F1
#
_cell.length_a   1.000
_cell.length_b   1.000
_cell.length_c   1.000
_cell.angle_alpha   90.00
_cell.angle_beta   90.00
_cell.angle_gamma   90.00
#
_symmetry.space_group_name_H-M   'P 1'
#
loop_
_entity.id
_entity.type
_entity.pdbx_description
1 polymer ?
#
loop_
_entity_poly.entity_id
_entity_poly.type
_entity_poly.pdbx_seq_one_letter_code
_entity_poly.pdbx_strand_id
1 'polypeptide(L)'
;MFGSYWSQVLSVWEQRDKHKMLFIRYEDMKEDLAAVIRQVAEFLGKNVPEEEMPRLVRHLSFDSLKVNPAFNNADLIAKFNGHCNPFVREGIVGGHKTAMTSEMIERFKIMKRKMFGDAGLCFD
;
A
#
# COMPACT_ATOMS: atom_id res chain seq x y z
N MET A 1 13.43 -2.78 -15.49
CA MET A 1 11.96 -2.65 -15.64
C MET A 1 11.33 -3.83 -14.90
N PHE A 2 10.36 -3.62 -14.02
CA PHE A 2 9.91 -4.62 -13.04
C PHE A 2 8.85 -5.63 -13.56
N GLY A 3 8.43 -5.55 -14.83
CA GLY A 3 7.48 -6.50 -15.43
C GLY A 3 6.01 -6.07 -15.28
N SER A 4 5.09 -7.01 -15.52
CA SER A 4 3.64 -6.77 -15.43
C SER A 4 3.17 -6.75 -13.97
N TYR A 5 2.47 -5.69 -13.58
CA TYR A 5 1.88 -5.55 -12.25
C TYR A 5 1.02 -6.77 -11.88
N TRP A 6 0.14 -7.19 -12.79
CA TRP A 6 -0.79 -8.30 -12.54
C TRP A 6 -0.06 -9.60 -12.25
N SER A 7 0.97 -9.94 -13.03
CA SER A 7 1.72 -11.18 -12.85
C SER A 7 2.56 -11.17 -11.57
N GLN A 8 3.09 -10.00 -11.19
CA GLN A 8 3.83 -9.88 -9.93
C GLN A 8 2.91 -10.10 -8.72
N VAL A 9 1.75 -9.45 -8.70
CA VAL A 9 0.78 -9.59 -7.60
C VAL A 9 0.25 -11.02 -7.51
N LEU A 10 -0.14 -11.62 -8.64
CA LEU A 10 -0.64 -13.00 -8.69
C LEU A 10 0.42 -14.01 -8.21
N SER A 11 1.66 -13.86 -8.67
CA SER A 11 2.76 -14.75 -8.27
C SER A 11 2.98 -14.72 -6.75
N VAL A 12 2.99 -13.53 -6.14
CA VAL A 12 3.10 -13.40 -4.68
C VAL A 12 1.87 -13.98 -3.98
N TRP A 13 0.68 -13.73 -4.52
CA TRP A 13 -0.57 -14.25 -3.98
C TRP A 13 -0.59 -15.78 -3.95
N GLU A 14 -0.20 -16.45 -5.03
CA GLU A 14 -0.13 -17.91 -5.13
C GLU A 14 0.95 -18.52 -4.21
N GLN A 15 2.06 -17.81 -4.01
CA GLN A 15 3.20 -18.30 -3.23
C GLN A 15 3.09 -18.03 -1.72
N ARG A 16 2.08 -17.27 -1.28
CA ARG A 16 1.99 -16.76 0.10
C ARG A 16 2.04 -17.87 1.16
N ASP A 17 1.34 -18.97 0.91
CA ASP A 17 1.22 -20.09 1.86
C ASP A 17 2.49 -20.95 1.87
N LYS A 18 3.18 -21.04 0.73
CA LYS A 18 4.41 -21.84 0.57
C LYS A 18 5.61 -21.23 1.29
N HIS A 19 5.70 -19.91 1.30
CA HIS A 19 6.88 -19.18 1.79
C HIS A 19 6.66 -18.44 3.11
N LYS A 20 5.53 -18.69 3.80
CA LYS A 20 5.10 -17.92 4.98
C LYS A 20 5.20 -16.42 4.69
N MET A 21 4.53 -15.94 3.66
CA MET A 21 4.51 -14.51 3.34
C MET A 21 3.26 -13.85 3.93
N LEU A 22 3.44 -12.65 4.47
CA LEU A 22 2.33 -11.80 4.87
C LEU A 22 1.90 -10.90 3.71
N PHE A 23 0.66 -11.07 3.25
CA PHE A 23 0.06 -10.22 2.22
C PHE A 23 -0.85 -9.18 2.88
N ILE A 24 -0.56 -7.90 2.66
CA ILE A 24 -1.32 -6.76 3.21
C ILE A 24 -1.72 -5.85 2.05
N ARG A 25 -2.96 -5.35 2.07
CA ARG A 25 -3.44 -4.37 1.11
C ARG A 25 -3.27 -2.95 1.67
N TYR A 26 -3.05 -2.01 0.77
CA TYR A 26 -2.92 -0.60 1.16
C TYR A 26 -4.24 -0.06 1.72
N GLU A 27 -5.36 -0.53 1.21
CA GLU A 27 -6.71 -0.20 1.64
C GLU A 27 -6.93 -0.61 3.11
N ASP A 28 -6.49 -1.81 3.51
CA ASP A 28 -6.59 -2.29 4.89
C ASP A 28 -5.82 -1.37 5.86
N MET A 29 -4.64 -0.89 5.46
CA MET A 29 -3.87 0.08 6.25
C MET A 29 -4.57 1.43 6.41
N LYS A 30 -5.38 1.81 5.41
CA LYS A 30 -6.13 3.06 5.40
C LYS A 30 -7.44 2.95 6.19
N GLU A 31 -8.02 1.76 6.25
CA GLU A 31 -9.22 1.46 7.03
C GLU A 31 -8.91 1.28 8.52
N ASP A 32 -7.97 0.39 8.86
CA ASP A 32 -7.54 0.15 10.24
C ASP A 32 -6.03 -0.13 10.32
N LEU A 33 -5.25 0.94 10.50
CA LEU A 33 -3.80 0.84 10.67
C LEU A 33 -3.40 0.03 11.91
N ALA A 34 -4.18 0.09 12.99
CA ALA A 34 -3.84 -0.63 14.23
C ALA A 34 -3.98 -2.15 14.03
N ALA A 35 -5.03 -2.59 13.34
CA ALA A 35 -5.20 -4.01 12.98
C ALA A 35 -4.04 -4.52 12.13
N VAL A 36 -3.63 -3.76 11.09
CA VAL A 36 -2.49 -4.13 10.25
C VAL A 36 -1.18 -4.16 11.05
N ILE A 37 -0.95 -3.21 11.96
CA ILE A 37 0.23 -3.23 12.84
C ILE A 37 0.26 -4.50 13.69
N ARG A 38 -0.87 -4.91 14.29
CA ARG A 38 -0.96 -6.15 15.07
C ARG A 38 -0.65 -7.37 14.20
N GLN A 39 -1.23 -7.43 13.00
CA GLN A 39 -1.00 -8.51 12.05
C GLN A 39 0.48 -8.64 11.66
N VAL A 40 1.15 -7.51 11.38
CA VAL A 40 2.60 -7.49 11.10
C VAL A 40 3.40 -7.92 12.31
N ALA A 41 3.06 -7.44 13.51
CA ALA A 41 3.77 -7.81 14.73
C ALA A 41 3.66 -9.31 15.01
N GLU A 42 2.46 -9.88 14.93
CA GLU A 42 2.21 -11.32 15.10
C GLU A 42 3.00 -12.14 14.09
N PHE A 43 2.99 -11.74 12.82
CA PHE A 43 3.76 -12.40 11.77
C PHE A 43 5.27 -12.38 12.04
N LEU A 44 5.79 -11.30 12.63
CA LEU A 44 7.19 -11.17 13.04
C LEU A 44 7.50 -11.84 14.39
N GLY A 45 6.52 -12.49 15.04
CA GLY A 45 6.67 -13.09 16.36
C GLY A 45 6.91 -12.05 17.46
N LYS A 46 6.33 -10.86 17.31
CA LYS A 46 6.40 -9.74 18.26
C LYS A 46 5.04 -9.46 18.85
N ASN A 47 5.05 -8.92 20.07
CA ASN A 47 3.86 -8.39 20.71
C ASN A 47 3.97 -6.86 20.78
N VAL A 48 2.87 -6.16 20.47
CA VAL A 48 2.77 -4.71 20.65
C VAL A 48 1.84 -4.48 21.83
N PRO A 49 2.34 -3.96 22.97
CA PRO A 49 1.49 -3.59 24.09
C PRO A 49 0.39 -2.62 23.63
N GLU A 50 -0.86 -2.85 24.05
CA GLU A 50 -2.00 -2.00 23.66
C GLU A 50 -1.81 -0.53 24.08
N GLU A 51 -1.05 -0.29 25.15
CA GLU A 51 -0.64 1.05 25.60
C GLU A 51 0.30 1.80 24.62
N GLU A 52 1.11 1.07 23.84
CA GLU A 52 2.02 1.65 22.84
C GLU A 52 1.35 1.77 21.45
N MET A 53 0.23 1.09 21.22
CA MET A 53 -0.47 1.10 19.93
C MET A 53 -0.83 2.52 19.44
N PRO A 54 -1.40 3.42 20.28
CA PRO A 54 -1.72 4.78 19.84
C PRO A 54 -0.49 5.56 19.39
N ARG A 55 0.65 5.37 20.06
CA ARG A 55 1.91 6.01 19.72
C ARG A 55 2.43 5.52 18.38
N LEU A 56 2.35 4.21 18.13
CA LEU A 56 2.83 3.60 16.89
C LEU A 56 1.93 3.99 15.70
N VAL A 57 0.61 3.95 15.86
CA VAL A 57 -0.36 4.43 14.86
C VAL A 57 -0.11 5.90 14.52
N ARG A 58 0.10 6.76 15.53
CA ARG A 58 0.43 8.16 15.29
C ARG A 58 1.75 8.31 14.53
N HIS A 59 2.79 7.59 14.92
CA HIS A 59 4.10 7.66 14.27
C HIS A 59 4.06 7.22 12.79
N LEU A 60 3.30 6.16 12.50
CA LEU A 60 3.13 5.60 11.16
C LEU A 60 2.02 6.27 10.35
N SER A 61 1.33 7.26 10.92
CA SER A 61 0.31 8.03 10.21
C SER A 61 0.90 8.74 8.99
N PHE A 62 0.07 8.92 7.97
CA PHE A 62 0.46 9.61 6.75
C PHE A 62 1.06 11.00 7.03
N ASP A 63 0.42 11.78 7.90
CA ASP A 63 0.88 13.12 8.24
C ASP A 63 2.25 13.12 8.91
N SER A 64 2.50 12.14 9.79
CA SER A 64 3.81 11.97 10.42
C SER A 64 4.88 11.57 9.42
N LEU A 65 4.57 10.61 8.52
CA LEU A 65 5.52 10.16 7.50
C LEU A 65 5.83 11.24 6.46
N LYS A 66 4.86 12.10 6.13
CA LYS A 66 5.03 13.18 5.16
C LYS A 66 6.07 14.22 5.58
N VAL A 67 6.13 14.54 6.87
CA VAL A 67 7.07 15.53 7.41
C VAL A 67 8.35 14.92 7.95
N ASN A 68 8.42 13.60 8.14
CA ASN A 68 9.58 12.93 8.69
C ASN A 68 10.73 12.86 7.67
N PRO A 69 11.89 13.51 7.91
CA PRO A 69 13.02 13.52 6.99
C PRO A 69 13.58 12.13 6.67
N ALA A 70 13.43 11.17 7.59
CA ALA A 70 13.90 9.80 7.39
C ALA A 70 13.05 9.03 6.37
N PHE A 71 11.83 9.48 6.06
CA PHE A 71 10.88 8.79 5.19
C PHE A 71 10.45 9.61 3.97
N ASN A 72 10.48 10.94 4.06
CA ASN A 72 9.98 11.81 2.99
C ASN A 72 10.91 11.93 1.77
N ASN A 73 12.15 11.40 1.87
CA ASN A 73 13.14 11.32 0.79
C ASN A 73 13.33 12.64 0.01
N ALA A 74 13.23 13.79 0.69
CA ALA A 74 13.21 15.11 0.05
C ALA A 74 14.44 15.37 -0.84
N ASP A 75 15.64 15.00 -0.38
CA ASP A 75 16.89 15.20 -1.13
C ASP A 75 16.99 14.32 -2.38
N LEU A 76 16.45 13.10 -2.31
CA LEU A 76 16.42 12.19 -3.45
C LEU A 76 15.47 12.76 -4.52
N ILE A 77 14.27 13.17 -4.09
CA ILE A 77 13.26 13.76 -4.94
C ILE A 77 13.76 15.03 -5.62
N ALA A 78 14.44 15.91 -4.87
CA ALA A 78 15.10 17.11 -5.39
C ALA A 78 15.98 16.81 -6.61
N LYS A 79 16.81 15.75 -6.50
CA LYS A 79 17.76 15.34 -7.55
C LYS A 79 17.08 14.75 -8.78
N PHE A 80 15.99 14.00 -8.60
CA PHE A 80 15.33 13.30 -9.71
C PHE A 80 14.22 14.11 -10.41
N ASN A 81 13.51 14.98 -9.68
CA ASN A 81 12.32 15.64 -10.21
C ASN A 81 12.25 17.15 -9.94
N GLY A 82 13.31 17.77 -9.44
CA GLY A 82 13.36 19.23 -9.24
C GLY A 82 12.33 19.74 -8.23
N HIS A 83 11.94 18.93 -7.26
CA HIS A 83 10.90 19.22 -6.26
C HIS A 83 9.46 19.32 -6.81
N CYS A 84 9.19 18.90 -8.04
CA CYS A 84 7.86 19.01 -8.62
C CYS A 84 6.79 18.20 -7.87
N ASN A 85 7.16 17.06 -7.27
CA ASN A 85 6.24 16.23 -6.50
C ASN A 85 6.92 15.61 -5.28
N PRO A 86 6.34 15.71 -4.07
CA PRO A 86 6.88 15.05 -2.88
C PRO A 86 6.76 13.53 -2.98
N PHE A 87 7.67 12.80 -2.30
CA PHE A 87 7.63 11.33 -2.24
C PHE A 87 6.35 10.83 -1.58
N VAL A 88 6.00 11.41 -0.43
CA VAL A 88 4.74 11.17 0.29
C VAL A 88 3.71 12.19 -0.21
N ARG A 89 2.85 11.79 -1.15
CA ARG A 89 1.99 12.71 -1.92
C ARG A 89 0.62 12.99 -1.26
N GLU A 90 -0.30 12.04 -1.35
CA GLU A 90 -1.71 12.22 -0.93
C GLU A 90 -2.17 11.22 0.13
N GLY A 91 -1.72 9.96 0.05
CA GLY A 91 -2.07 8.96 1.06
C GLY A 91 -3.55 8.58 1.11
N ILE A 92 -4.25 8.64 -0.02
CA ILE A 92 -5.69 8.38 -0.13
C ILE A 92 -5.98 7.15 -0.99
N VAL A 93 -7.04 6.42 -0.62
CA VAL A 93 -7.62 5.38 -1.48
C VAL A 93 -8.57 6.04 -2.47
N GLY A 94 -8.55 5.60 -3.73
CA GLY A 94 -9.46 6.11 -4.75
C GLY A 94 -8.99 7.38 -5.50
N GLY A 95 -7.75 7.83 -5.30
CA GLY A 95 -7.19 8.98 -6.04
C GLY A 95 -7.19 8.83 -7.56
N HIS A 96 -7.28 7.60 -8.09
CA HIS A 96 -7.44 7.37 -9.52
C HIS A 96 -8.72 7.99 -10.10
N LYS A 97 -9.78 8.17 -9.29
CA LYS A 97 -11.06 8.72 -9.73
C LYS A 97 -10.97 10.19 -10.15
N THR A 98 -10.01 10.94 -9.61
CA THR A 98 -9.76 12.33 -9.99
C THR A 98 -8.77 12.45 -11.15
N ALA A 99 -7.91 11.44 -11.33
CA ALA A 99 -6.86 11.44 -12.35
C ALA A 99 -7.29 10.80 -13.69
N MET A 100 -8.32 9.96 -13.70
CA MET A 100 -8.74 9.18 -14.87
C MET A 100 -10.13 9.57 -15.35
N THR A 101 -10.37 9.43 -16.65
CA THR A 101 -11.72 9.58 -17.23
C THR A 101 -12.58 8.36 -16.91
N SER A 102 -13.91 8.51 -16.97
CA SER A 102 -14.85 7.40 -16.76
C SER A 102 -14.59 6.22 -17.70
N GLU A 103 -14.22 6.48 -18.97
CA GLU A 103 -13.87 5.44 -19.93
C GLU A 103 -12.62 4.65 -19.51
N MET A 104 -11.58 5.33 -19.03
CA MET A 104 -10.37 4.69 -18.51
C MET A 104 -10.67 3.82 -17.29
N ILE A 105 -11.51 4.32 -16.38
CA ILE A 105 -11.93 3.59 -15.18
C ILE A 105 -12.69 2.31 -15.57
N GLU A 106 -13.62 2.37 -16.51
CA GLU A 106 -14.36 1.18 -16.97
C GLU A 106 -13.45 0.16 -17.66
N ARG A 107 -12.53 0.60 -18.53
CA ARG A 107 -11.51 -0.29 -19.10
C ARG A 107 -10.67 -0.96 -18.03
N PHE A 108 -10.26 -0.21 -17.01
CA PHE A 108 -9.48 -0.73 -15.90
C PHE A 108 -10.26 -1.77 -15.08
N LYS A 109 -11.56 -1.55 -14.83
CA LYS A 109 -12.44 -2.53 -14.17
C LYS A 109 -12.54 -3.84 -14.96
N ILE A 110 -12.70 -3.76 -16.28
CA ILE A 110 -12.74 -4.95 -17.15
C ILE A 110 -11.41 -5.71 -17.07
N MET A 111 -10.28 -5.00 -17.15
CA MET A 111 -8.95 -5.61 -17.01
C MET A 111 -8.76 -6.26 -15.64
N LYS A 112 -9.07 -5.54 -14.55
CA LYS A 112 -8.98 -6.05 -13.17
C LYS A 112 -9.76 -7.36 -13.01
N ARG A 113 -11.00 -7.41 -13.53
CA ARG A 113 -11.83 -8.64 -13.49
C ARG A 113 -11.21 -9.78 -14.29
N LYS A 114 -10.71 -9.50 -15.49
CA LYS A 114 -10.06 -10.52 -16.35
C LYS A 114 -8.80 -11.09 -15.71
N MET A 115 -8.01 -10.26 -15.03
CA MET A 115 -6.71 -10.67 -14.50
C MET A 115 -6.81 -11.32 -13.12
N PHE A 116 -7.69 -10.83 -12.23
CA PHE A 116 -7.80 -11.34 -10.85
C PHE A 116 -9.04 -12.20 -10.59
N GLY A 117 -10.01 -12.26 -11.51
CA GLY A 117 -11.31 -12.89 -11.28
C GLY A 117 -11.24 -14.35 -10.84
N ASP A 118 -10.30 -15.11 -11.38
CA ASP A 118 -10.14 -16.55 -11.09
C ASP A 118 -9.22 -16.81 -9.89
N ALA A 119 -8.49 -15.80 -9.41
CA ALA A 119 -7.49 -15.94 -8.36
C ALA A 119 -8.05 -15.81 -6.93
N GLY A 120 -9.34 -15.50 -6.79
CA GLY A 120 -9.97 -15.22 -5.49
C GLY A 120 -9.40 -13.98 -4.78
N LEU A 121 -8.68 -13.12 -5.52
CA LEU A 121 -8.06 -11.91 -5.00
C LEU A 121 -8.90 -10.68 -5.38
N CYS A 122 -9.46 -10.02 -4.37
CA CYS A 122 -10.25 -8.81 -4.55
C CYS A 122 -9.54 -7.60 -3.92
N PHE A 123 -9.50 -6.51 -4.67
CA PHE A 123 -9.13 -5.20 -4.17
C PHE A 123 -10.38 -4.33 -4.17
N ASP A 124 -10.50 -3.47 -3.18
CA ASP A 124 -11.62 -2.53 -3.05
C ASP A 124 -11.49 -1.32 -4.01
#